data_AF-A0A2M7UW09-F1
#
_entry.id   AF-A0A2M7UW09-F1
#
_cell.length_a   1.000
_cell.length_b   1.000
_cell.length_c   1.000
_cell.angle_alpha   90.00
_cell.angle_beta   90.00
_cell.angle_gamma   90.00
#
_symmetry.space_group_name_H-M   'P 1'
#
loop_
_entity.id
_entity.type
_entity.pdbx_description
1 polymer ?
#
loop_
_entity_poly.entity_id
_entity_poly.type
_entity_poly.pdbx_seq_one_letter_code
_entity_poly.pdbx_strand_id
1 'polypeptide(L)' 'MLKEARTLLLLGMDGIGDVIMTTACLKPIRSAFPEVKIVYAVKNTAAAILDHNPCLDEVIPFDKPFFSGNEIYGKIN' A
#
# COMPACT_ATOMS: atom_id res chain seq x y z
N MET A 1 0.92 4.96 21.12
CA MET A 1 0.46 6.30 20.68
C MET A 1 -0.32 6.22 19.36
N LEU A 2 -1.45 5.51 19.32
CA LEU A 2 -2.37 5.51 18.16
C LEU A 2 -3.84 5.74 18.58
N LYS A 3 -4.08 6.04 19.87
CA LYS A 3 -5.43 6.08 20.48
C LYS A 3 -6.40 7.09 19.86
N GLU A 4 -5.93 8.04 19.06
CA GLU A 4 -6.77 9.06 18.41
C GLU A 4 -6.78 8.96 16.87
N ALA A 5 -5.95 8.08 16.28
CA ALA A 5 -5.89 7.96 14.83
C ALA A 5 -7.17 7.28 14.32
N ARG A 6 -7.94 8.00 13.50
CA ARG A 6 -9.15 7.45 12.86
C ARG A 6 -8.84 6.58 11.64
N THR A 7 -7.67 6.79 11.04
CA THR A 7 -7.25 6.11 9.81
C THR A 7 -5.79 5.70 9.91
N LEU A 8 -5.50 4.46 9.51
CA LEU A 8 -4.16 3.91 9.32
C LEU A 8 -3.92 3.68 7.83
N LEU A 9 -2.95 4.39 7.26
CA LEU A 9 -2.53 4.20 5.88
C LEU A 9 -1.29 3.30 5.83
N LEU A 10 -1.43 2.15 5.17
CA LEU A 10 -0.33 1.27 4.80
C LEU A 10 0.17 1.69 3.41
N LEU A 11 1.48 1.81 3.26
CA LEU A 11 2.12 2.13 1.99
C LEU A 11 2.83 0.90 1.46
N GLY A 12 2.41 0.44 0.29
CA GLY A 12 3.00 -0.71 -0.39
C GLY A 12 4.33 -0.29 -0.98
N MET A 13 5.41 -0.80 -0.41
CA MET A 13 6.73 -0.71 -1.01
C MET A 13 6.80 -1.64 -2.23
N ASP A 14 7.83 -1.42 -3.05
CA ASP A 14 7.91 -1.84 -4.44
C ASP A 14 7.48 -3.29 -4.77
N GLY A 15 6.95 -3.45 -5.99
CA GLY A 15 6.71 -4.76 -6.58
C GLY A 15 5.62 -5.59 -5.91
N ILE A 16 5.36 -6.76 -6.50
CA ILE A 16 4.29 -7.65 -6.05
C ILE A 16 4.67 -8.43 -4.78
N GLY A 17 5.97 -8.73 -4.62
CA GLY A 17 6.50 -9.51 -3.51
C GLY A 17 6.32 -8.82 -2.16
N ASP A 18 6.61 -7.52 -2.06
CA ASP A 18 6.45 -6.77 -0.82
C ASP A 18 4.99 -6.70 -0.37
N VAL A 19 4.06 -6.54 -1.32
CA VAL A 19 2.61 -6.56 -1.05
C VAL A 19 2.18 -7.94 -0.51
N ILE A 20 2.67 -9.04 -1.09
CA ILE A 20 2.39 -10.38 -0.58
C ILE A 20 2.91 -10.54 0.85
N MET A 21 4.16 -10.17 1.12
CA MET A 21 4.79 -10.35 2.43
C MET A 21 4.08 -9.56 3.53
N THR A 22 3.64 -8.34 3.21
CA THR A 22 2.93 -7.46 4.14
C THR A 22 1.49 -7.90 4.40
N THR A 23 0.86 -8.68 3.51
CA THR A 23 -0.49 -9.22 3.76
C THR A 23 -0.57 -10.06 5.04
N ALA A 24 0.51 -10.74 5.41
CA ALA A 24 0.59 -11.54 6.64
C ALA A 24 0.43 -10.69 7.91
N CYS A 25 0.75 -9.39 7.84
CA CYS A 25 0.63 -8.46 8.95
C CYS A 25 -0.79 -7.89 9.11
N LEU A 26 -1.67 -8.00 8.10
CA LEU A 26 -2.96 -7.31 8.10
C LEU A 26 -3.91 -7.79 9.21
N LYS A 27 -3.95 -9.10 9.48
CA LYS A 27 -4.80 -9.67 10.53
C LYS A 27 -4.39 -9.20 11.93
N PRO A 28 -3.10 -9.29 12.34
CA PRO A 28 -2.63 -8.67 13.58
C PRO A 28 -2.93 -7.17 13.69
N ILE A 29 -2.74 -6.40 12.61
CA ILE A 29 -3.03 -4.96 12.60
C ILE A 29 -4.53 -4.71 12.83
N ARG A 30 -5.41 -5.43 12.13
CA ARG A 30 -6.87 -5.34 12.34
C ARG A 30 -7.26 -5.66 13.79
N SER A 31 -6.69 -6.70 14.38
CA SER A 31 -6.96 -7.06 15.79
C SER A 31 -6.46 -5.99 16.77
N ALA A 32 -5.35 -5.32 16.48
CA ALA A 32 -4.80 -4.26 17.33
C ALA A 32 -5.57 -2.94 17.22
N PHE A 33 -6.19 -2.69 16.06
CA PHE A 33 -6.92 -1.46 15.75
C PHE A 33 -8.31 -1.76 15.15
N PRO A 34 -9.21 -2.41 15.92
CA PRO A 34 -10.48 -2.91 15.39
C PRO A 34 -11.38 -1.81 14.84
N GLU A 35 -11.36 -0.62 15.44
CA GLU A 35 -12.23 0.52 15.08
C GLU A 35 -11.59 1.52 14.11
N VAL A 36 -10.30 1.33 13.77
CA VAL A 36 -9.58 2.25 12.88
C VAL A 36 -9.83 1.87 11.43
N LYS A 37 -10.06 2.87 10.57
CA LYS A 37 -10.09 2.65 9.12
C LYS A 37 -8.69 2.27 8.62
N ILE A 38 -8.49 1.07 8.11
CA ILE A 38 -7.22 0.62 7.53
C ILE A 38 -7.31 0.72 6.01
N VAL A 39 -6.46 1.58 5.45
CA VAL A 39 -6.35 1.83 4.02
C VAL A 39 -5.01 1.31 3.55
N TYR A 40 -4.98 0.63 2.41
CA TYR A 40 -3.72 0.16 1.81
C TYR A 40 -3.52 0.76 0.42
N ALA A 41 -2.56 1.66 0.28
CA ALA A 41 -2.14 2.18 -1.03
C ALA A 41 -1.03 1.31 -1.63
N VAL A 42 -1.24 0.79 -2.84
CA VAL A 42 -0.29 -0.09 -3.56
C VAL A 42 -0.21 0.23 -5.05
N LYS A 43 0.85 -0.25 -5.72
CA LYS A 43 0.92 -0.18 -7.19
C LYS A 43 -0.28 -0.87 -7.82
N ASN A 44 -0.83 -0.31 -8.90
CA ASN A 44 -1.98 -0.88 -9.60
C ASN A 44 -1.75 -2.36 -9.98
N THR A 45 -0.52 -2.71 -10.41
CA THR A 45 -0.11 -4.08 -10.75
C THR A 45 -0.20 -5.09 -9.60
N ALA A 46 -0.23 -4.62 -8.34
CA ALA A 46 -0.31 -5.47 -7.15
C ALA A 46 -1.65 -5.34 -6.41
N ALA A 47 -2.55 -4.45 -6.85
CA ALA A 47 -3.80 -4.16 -6.16
C ALA A 47 -4.72 -5.39 -6.06
N ALA A 48 -4.77 -6.22 -7.10
CA ALA A 48 -5.59 -7.43 -7.16
C ALA A 48 -5.27 -8.46 -6.06
N ILE A 49 -4.08 -8.42 -5.44
CA ILE A 49 -3.74 -9.30 -4.30
C ILE A 49 -4.57 -8.96 -3.07
N LEU A 50 -5.00 -7.70 -2.96
CA LEU A 50 -5.72 -7.19 -1.82
C LEU A 50 -7.24 -7.28 -2.01
N ASP A 51 -7.71 -7.76 -3.16
CA ASP A 51 -9.14 -7.90 -3.44
C ASP A 51 -9.83 -8.74 -2.37
N HIS A 52 -10.96 -8.23 -1.88
CA HIS A 52 -11.78 -8.86 -0.85
C HIS A 52 -11.06 -9.16 0.48
N ASN A 53 -9.93 -8.51 0.78
CA ASN A 53 -9.24 -8.73 2.05
C ASN A 53 -10.07 -8.15 3.22
N PRO A 54 -10.57 -8.98 4.16
CA PRO A 54 -11.49 -8.52 5.22
C PRO A 54 -10.82 -7.65 6.28
N CYS A 55 -9.49 -7.55 6.27
CA CYS A 55 -8.75 -6.72 7.23
C CYS A 55 -8.61 -5.27 6.77
N LEU A 56 -8.89 -4.98 5.49
CA LEU A 56 -8.79 -3.66 4.88
C LEU A 56 -10.17 -3.07 4.66
N ASP A 57 -10.31 -1.78 4.92
CA ASP A 57 -11.53 -1.04 4.60
C ASP A 57 -11.48 -0.45 3.18
N GLU A 58 -10.28 -0.18 2.68
CA GLU A 58 -10.06 0.43 1.38
C GLU A 58 -8.69 0.06 0.80
N VAL A 59 -8.64 -0.15 -0.51
CA VAL A 59 -7.40 -0.32 -1.29
C VAL A 59 -7.31 0.83 -2.27
N ILE A 60 -6.19 1.55 -2.26
CA ILE A 60 -5.92 2.66 -3.18
C ILE A 60 -4.87 2.20 -4.19
N PRO A 61 -5.27 1.71 -5.38
CA PRO A 61 -4.32 1.49 -6.46
C PRO A 61 -3.76 2.84 -6.92
N PHE A 62 -2.46 2.91 -7.09
CA PHE A 62 -1.81 4.06 -7.70
C PHE A 62 -0.77 3.60 -8.72
N ASP A 63 -0.63 4.36 -9.81
CA ASP A 63 0.52 4.27 -10.69
C ASP A 63 1.39 5.48 -10.39
N LYS A 64 2.61 5.24 -9.90
CA LYS A 64 3.59 6.32 -9.77
C LYS A 64 3.82 6.83 -11.20
N PRO A 65 3.64 8.13 -11.50
CA PRO A 65 3.99 8.64 -12.82
C PRO A 65 5.45 8.24 -13.05
N PHE A 66 5.71 7.63 -14.21
CA PHE A 66 7.02 7.17 -14.62
C PHE A 66 8.03 8.33 -14.46
N PHE A 67 8.74 8.40 -13.34
CA PHE A 67 10.01 9.11 -13.28
C PHE A 67 11.00 8.23 -14.01
N SER A 68 10.94 8.26 -15.34
CA SER A 68 12.06 7.77 -16.14
C SER A 68 13.26 8.61 -15.76
N GLY A 69 14.34 7.98 -15.28
CA GLY A 69 15.61 8.64 -15.03
C GLY A 69 16.18 9.39 -16.26
N ASN A 70 15.54 9.27 -17.42
CA ASN A 70 15.85 9.98 -18.65
C ASN A 70 15.53 11.49 -18.64
N GLU A 71 14.76 12.00 -17.66
CA GLU A 71 14.57 13.44 -17.52
C GLU A 71 15.58 14.11 -16.58
N ILE A 72 16.20 13.35 -15.66
CA ILE A 72 17.21 13.89 -14.72
C ILE A 72 18.66 13.70 -15.21
N TYR A 73 18.91 12.68 -16.04
CA TYR A 73 20.15 12.54 -16.81
C TYR A 73 19.82 12.91 -18.25
N GLY A 74 19.88 14.20 -18.56
CA GLY A 74 19.63 14.71 -19.90
C GLY A 74 20.35 13.87 -20.96
N LYS A 75 19.62 13.57 -22.05
CA LYS A 75 20.11 12.90 -23.26
C LYS A 75 21.61 13.13 -23.47
N ILE A 76 22.42 12.13 -23.13
CA ILE A 76 23.78 12.01 -23.66
C ILE A 76 23.65 11.33 -25.03
N ASN A 77 23.40 12.16 -26.04
CA ASN A 77 23.80 11.85 -27.41
C ASN A 77 25.31 12.08 -27.54
#